data_AF-A0A1V2LQY9-F1
#
_entry.id   AF-A0A1V2LQY9-F1
#
_cell.length_a   1.000
_cell.length_b   1.000
_cell.length_c   1.000
_cell.angle_alpha   90.00
_cell.angle_beta   90.00
_cell.angle_gamma   90.00
#
_symmetry.space_group_name_H-M   'P 1'
#
loop_
_entity.id
_entity.type
_entity.pdbx_description
1 polymer ?
#
loop_
_entity_poly.entity_id
_entity_poly.type
_entity_poly.pdbx_seq_one_letter_code
_entity_poly.pdbx_strand_id
1 'polypeptide(L)'
;MEIRMLRRDLLKLFGIMEFSEEGMFKNPSTSLIIAEVICDACYYIRDIDVCKDDENILWRCTNCDREYGKLIIEERLIYELNKLLVQYFSQDYKCEKCGEMRSDELSNHCQCSGKWVNTVDMKELKKKFRIFANVSDAYNFDLLRQLVAEVI
;
A
#
# COMPACT_ATOMS: atom_id res chain seq x y z
N MET A 1 20.14 8.23 -25.01
CA MET A 1 19.81 9.62 -25.39
C MET A 1 18.54 9.67 -26.24
N GLU A 2 18.34 8.71 -27.15
CA GLU A 2 17.17 8.58 -28.04
C GLU A 2 15.82 8.46 -27.33
N ILE A 3 15.73 7.69 -26.23
CA ILE A 3 14.47 7.49 -25.48
C ILE A 3 13.91 8.81 -24.93
N ARG A 4 14.77 9.74 -24.49
CA ARG A 4 14.32 11.05 -24.00
C ARG A 4 13.77 11.93 -25.13
N MET A 5 14.41 11.89 -26.31
CA MET A 5 13.93 12.61 -27.49
C MET A 5 12.56 12.07 -27.94
N LEU A 6 12.42 10.75 -28.01
CA LEU A 6 11.15 10.10 -28.37
C LEU A 6 10.01 10.49 -27.41
N ARG A 7 10.27 10.46 -26.08
CA ARG A 7 9.29 10.86 -25.08
C ARG A 7 8.89 12.33 -25.25
N ARG A 8 9.85 13.23 -25.40
CA ARG A 8 9.59 14.67 -25.60
C ARG A 8 8.73 14.90 -26.85
N ASP A 9 9.08 14.26 -27.95
CA ASP A 9 8.39 14.47 -29.24
C ASP A 9 6.98 13.85 -29.21
N LEU A 10 6.77 12.73 -28.52
CA LEU A 10 5.44 12.17 -28.25
C LEU A 10 4.59 13.07 -27.34
N LEU A 11 5.14 13.58 -26.24
CA LEU A 11 4.40 14.49 -25.35
C LEU A 11 3.98 15.77 -26.10
N LYS A 12 4.85 16.30 -26.99
CA LYS A 12 4.51 17.43 -27.87
C LYS A 12 3.35 17.14 -28.81
N LEU A 13 3.23 15.94 -29.38
CA LEU A 13 2.09 15.55 -30.23
C LEU A 13 0.76 15.64 -29.48
N PHE A 14 0.76 15.36 -28.18
CA PHE A 14 -0.42 15.47 -27.32
C PHE A 14 -0.58 16.84 -26.64
N GLY A 15 0.28 17.82 -26.96
CA GLY A 15 0.25 19.14 -26.32
C GLY A 15 0.67 19.14 -24.84
N ILE A 16 1.32 18.07 -24.36
CA ILE A 16 1.73 17.90 -22.97
C ILE A 16 3.18 18.39 -22.82
N MET A 17 3.45 19.19 -21.78
CA MET A 17 4.80 19.67 -21.49
C MET A 17 5.67 18.57 -20.87
N GLU A 18 6.95 18.49 -21.24
CA GLU A 18 7.89 17.44 -20.81
C GLU A 18 8.01 17.29 -19.28
N PHE A 19 7.84 18.39 -18.54
CA PHE A 19 7.95 18.45 -17.08
C PHE A 19 6.60 18.70 -16.38
N SER A 20 5.48 18.58 -17.09
CA SER A 20 4.15 18.63 -16.47
C SER A 20 3.89 17.36 -15.66
N GLU A 21 3.07 17.47 -14.61
CA GLU A 21 2.57 16.30 -13.87
C GLU A 21 1.88 15.28 -14.77
N GLU A 22 1.18 15.76 -15.80
CA GLU A 22 0.48 14.94 -16.81
C GLU A 22 1.46 14.09 -17.62
N GLY A 23 2.64 14.64 -17.91
CA GLY A 23 3.70 13.95 -18.64
C GLY A 23 4.59 13.06 -17.77
N MET A 24 4.43 13.08 -16.44
CA MET A 24 5.20 12.23 -15.53
C MET A 24 4.66 10.79 -15.57
N PHE A 25 5.55 9.84 -15.82
CA PHE A 25 5.20 8.42 -15.71
C PHE A 25 4.82 8.10 -14.26
N LYS A 26 3.56 7.72 -14.05
CA LYS A 26 3.07 7.15 -12.79
C LYS A 26 2.93 5.65 -13.02
N ASN A 27 3.70 4.85 -12.29
CA ASN A 27 3.64 3.39 -12.42
C ASN A 27 2.20 2.93 -12.08
N PRO A 28 1.46 2.33 -13.02
CA PRO A 28 0.07 1.94 -12.80
C PRO A 28 -0.04 0.72 -11.87
N SER A 29 1.06 -0.02 -11.68
CA SER A 29 1.10 -1.16 -10.79
C SER A 29 1.04 -0.71 -9.34
N THR A 30 0.08 -1.28 -8.62
CA THR A 30 0.05 -1.27 -7.16
C THR A 30 1.29 -1.96 -6.60
N SER A 31 1.57 -1.69 -5.33
CA SER A 31 2.71 -2.22 -4.58
C SER A 31 2.19 -2.72 -3.25
N LEU A 32 2.62 -3.90 -2.82
CA LEU A 32 2.32 -4.46 -1.51
C LEU A 32 3.60 -4.98 -0.90
N ILE A 33 4.23 -4.14 -0.09
CA ILE A 33 5.57 -4.38 0.44
C ILE A 33 5.46 -5.04 1.81
N ILE A 34 6.15 -6.17 1.95
CA ILE A 34 6.46 -6.77 3.23
C ILE A 34 7.86 -6.32 3.62
N ALA A 35 7.94 -5.46 4.62
CA ALA A 35 9.21 -4.92 5.08
C ALA A 35 9.99 -5.93 5.94
N GLU A 36 11.31 -5.92 5.77
CA GLU A 36 12.28 -6.59 6.62
C GLU A 36 12.05 -8.12 6.75
N VAL A 37 11.83 -8.81 5.63
CA VAL A 37 11.76 -10.27 5.60
C VAL A 37 13.15 -10.86 5.83
N ILE A 38 13.28 -11.66 6.88
CA ILE A 38 14.53 -12.30 7.30
C ILE A 38 14.57 -13.74 6.80
N CYS A 39 15.64 -14.12 6.10
CA CYS A 39 15.89 -15.52 5.75
C CYS A 39 16.27 -16.33 6.99
N ASP A 40 15.57 -17.43 7.23
CA ASP A 40 15.80 -18.37 8.33
C ASP A 40 17.15 -19.09 8.29
N ALA A 41 17.81 -19.14 7.13
CA ALA A 41 19.07 -19.87 6.95
C ALA A 41 20.32 -19.01 6.90
N CYS A 42 20.27 -17.86 6.22
CA CYS A 42 21.43 -16.97 6.08
C CYS A 42 21.25 -15.61 6.74
N TYR A 43 20.10 -15.36 7.37
CA TYR A 43 19.76 -14.10 8.05
C TYR A 43 19.82 -12.85 7.16
N TYR A 44 19.86 -13.04 5.84
CA TYR A 44 19.74 -11.94 4.89
C TYR A 44 18.35 -11.31 5.01
N ILE A 45 18.32 -9.97 5.07
CA ILE A 45 17.11 -9.18 5.25
C ILE A 45 16.81 -8.45 3.94
N ARG A 46 15.55 -8.52 3.50
CA ARG A 46 15.09 -7.70 2.38
C ARG A 46 13.62 -7.36 2.52
N ASP A 47 13.22 -6.28 1.87
CA ASP A 47 11.81 -6.02 1.59
C ASP A 47 11.36 -6.86 0.40
N ILE A 48 10.12 -7.33 0.43
CA ILE A 48 9.51 -8.09 -0.67
C ILE A 48 8.29 -7.32 -1.17
N ASP A 49 8.25 -6.97 -2.46
CA ASP A 49 7.04 -6.39 -3.08
C ASP A 49 6.24 -7.49 -3.78
N VAL A 50 5.16 -7.92 -3.14
CA VAL A 50 4.32 -9.03 -3.59
C VAL A 50 3.62 -8.75 -4.93
N CYS A 51 3.52 -7.48 -5.34
CA CYS A 51 2.93 -7.12 -6.63
C CYS A 51 3.95 -6.95 -7.76
N LYS A 52 5.23 -6.73 -7.46
CA LYS A 52 6.23 -6.27 -8.44
C LYS A 52 7.47 -7.14 -8.55
N ASP A 53 7.83 -7.85 -7.48
CA ASP A 53 8.98 -8.74 -7.52
C ASP A 53 8.68 -9.94 -8.42
N ASP A 54 9.68 -10.35 -9.19
CA ASP A 54 9.59 -11.52 -10.07
C ASP A 54 9.35 -12.78 -9.23
N GLU A 55 8.49 -13.69 -9.71
CA GLU A 55 8.13 -14.91 -8.98
C GLU A 55 9.35 -15.74 -8.55
N ASN A 56 10.46 -15.68 -9.31
CA ASN A 56 11.70 -16.39 -8.98
C ASN A 56 12.38 -15.89 -7.72
N ILE A 57 12.22 -14.60 -7.37
CA ILE A 57 12.84 -13.96 -6.20
C ILE A 57 11.82 -13.60 -5.10
N LEU A 58 10.52 -13.72 -5.40
CA LEU A 58 9.44 -13.41 -4.49
C LEU A 58 9.39 -14.41 -3.34
N TRP A 59 9.57 -15.69 -3.66
CA TRP A 59 9.47 -16.80 -2.70
C TRP A 59 10.81 -17.34 -2.25
N ARG A 60 11.92 -16.67 -2.60
CA ARG A 60 13.26 -17.17 -2.36
C ARG A 60 14.19 -16.07 -1.85
N CYS A 61 15.10 -16.45 -0.98
CA CYS A 61 16.16 -15.58 -0.54
C CYS A 61 17.11 -15.27 -1.71
N THR A 62 17.28 -13.99 -2.04
CA THR A 62 18.20 -13.55 -3.10
C THR A 62 19.68 -13.80 -2.82
N ASN A 63 20.03 -14.21 -1.59
CA ASN A 63 21.41 -14.48 -1.18
C ASN A 63 21.75 -15.99 -1.17
N CYS A 64 20.87 -16.85 -0.64
CA CYS A 64 21.14 -18.28 -0.50
C CYS A 64 20.16 -19.21 -1.25
N ASP A 65 19.24 -18.63 -2.02
CA ASP A 65 18.21 -19.33 -2.82
C ASP A 65 17.24 -20.24 -2.02
N ARG A 66 17.27 -20.14 -0.68
CA ARG A 66 16.30 -20.85 0.16
C ARG A 66 14.90 -20.27 -0.03
N GLU A 67 13.91 -21.16 -0.18
CA GLU A 67 12.50 -20.78 -0.24
C GLU A 67 11.99 -20.25 1.10
N TYR A 68 11.26 -19.13 1.06
CA TYR A 68 10.49 -18.62 2.18
C TYR A 68 9.27 -19.50 2.40
N GLY A 69 8.94 -19.78 3.67
CA GLY A 69 7.70 -20.45 4.00
C GLY A 69 6.49 -19.60 3.61
N LYS A 70 5.66 -20.08 2.66
CA LYS A 70 4.46 -19.36 2.20
C LYS A 70 3.53 -18.95 3.35
N LEU A 71 3.40 -19.80 4.37
CA LEU A 71 2.60 -19.50 5.58
C LEU A 71 3.12 -18.29 6.35
N ILE A 72 4.45 -18.12 6.45
CA ILE A 72 5.08 -16.98 7.13
C ILE A 72 4.80 -15.69 6.36
N ILE A 73 4.88 -15.76 5.02
CA ILE A 73 4.54 -14.62 4.16
C ILE A 73 3.06 -14.25 4.29
N GLU A 74 2.17 -15.25 4.28
CA GLU A 74 0.74 -15.04 4.49
C GLU A 74 0.45 -14.41 5.85
N GLU A 75 1.03 -14.93 6.94
CA GLU A 75 0.90 -14.36 8.28
C GLU A 75 1.36 -12.89 8.32
N ARG A 76 2.47 -12.57 7.65
CA ARG A 76 2.98 -11.20 7.60
C ARG A 76 2.07 -10.27 6.80
N LEU A 77 1.45 -10.75 5.73
CA LEU A 77 0.43 -9.98 5.01
C LEU A 77 -0.81 -9.72 5.88
N ILE A 78 -1.25 -10.73 6.64
CA ILE A 78 -2.35 -10.59 7.61
C ILE A 78 -2.00 -9.54 8.66
N TYR A 79 -0.77 -9.54 9.16
CA TYR A 79 -0.29 -8.53 10.09
C TYR A 79 -0.37 -7.11 9.50
N GLU A 80 0.09 -6.90 8.27
CA GLU A 80 0.01 -5.59 7.61
C GLU A 80 -1.45 -5.16 7.36
N LEU A 81 -2.34 -6.08 7.01
CA LEU A 81 -3.78 -5.78 6.88
C LEU A 81 -4.38 -5.33 8.22
N ASN A 82 -4.08 -6.03 9.31
CA ASN A 82 -4.55 -5.69 10.65
C ASN A 82 -4.00 -4.34 11.11
N LYS A 83 -2.74 -4.03 10.79
CA LYS A 83 -2.14 -2.74 11.08
C LYS A 83 -2.90 -1.58 10.42
N LEU A 84 -3.38 -1.77 9.19
CA LEU A 84 -4.22 -0.77 8.50
C LEU A 84 -5.58 -0.59 9.20
N LEU A 85 -6.19 -1.68 9.67
CA LEU A 85 -7.44 -1.61 10.44
C LEU A 85 -7.23 -0.85 11.74
N VAL A 86 -6.19 -1.22 12.52
CA VAL A 86 -5.85 -0.53 13.77
C VAL A 86 -5.61 0.95 13.51
N GLN A 87 -4.81 1.29 12.49
CA GLN A 87 -4.57 2.69 12.11
C GLN A 87 -5.85 3.45 11.81
N TYR A 88 -6.83 2.83 11.15
CA TYR A 88 -8.11 3.46 10.87
C TYR A 88 -8.98 3.61 12.13
N PHE A 89 -9.04 2.61 13.01
CA PHE A 89 -9.87 2.69 14.21
C PHE A 89 -9.27 3.56 15.32
N SER A 90 -7.93 3.65 15.39
CA SER A 90 -7.20 4.48 16.35
C SER A 90 -6.80 5.85 15.77
N GLN A 91 -7.37 6.25 14.63
CA GLN A 91 -7.02 7.51 14.00
C GLN A 91 -7.50 8.70 14.81
N ASP A 92 -6.78 9.82 14.70
CA ASP A 92 -7.28 11.11 15.15
C ASP A 92 -8.33 11.65 14.18
N TYR A 93 -9.15 12.57 14.68
CA TYR A 93 -10.07 13.34 13.85
C TYR A 93 -9.54 14.77 13.68
N LYS A 94 -9.73 15.31 12.48
CA LYS A 94 -9.43 16.71 12.17
C LYS A 94 -10.69 17.51 11.90
N CYS A 95 -10.66 18.79 12.21
CA CYS A 95 -11.76 19.69 11.88
C CYS A 95 -11.77 19.99 10.38
N GLU A 96 -12.93 19.84 9.72
CA GLU A 96 -13.07 20.14 8.29
C GLU A 96 -12.82 21.61 7.94
N LYS A 97 -13.12 22.54 8.86
CA LYS A 97 -13.00 23.99 8.61
C LYS A 97 -11.62 24.56 8.92
N CYS A 98 -11.11 24.31 10.12
CA CYS A 98 -9.87 24.93 10.60
C CYS A 98 -8.68 23.97 10.61
N GLY A 99 -8.88 22.67 10.36
CA GLY A 99 -7.80 21.68 10.35
C GLY A 99 -7.28 21.26 11.72
N GLU A 100 -7.77 21.86 12.82
CA GLU A 100 -7.37 21.51 14.19
C GLU A 100 -7.61 20.02 14.47
N MET A 101 -6.72 19.41 15.23
CA MET A 101 -6.86 18.01 15.66
C MET A 101 -7.75 17.93 16.90
N ARG A 102 -8.58 16.90 16.98
CA ARG A 102 -9.45 16.68 18.13
C ARG A 102 -8.60 16.21 19.32
N SER A 103 -8.62 16.98 20.41
CA SER A 103 -7.83 16.71 21.60
C SER A 103 -8.60 16.07 22.76
N ASP A 104 -9.89 15.78 22.57
CA ASP A 104 -10.78 15.22 23.61
C ASP A 104 -11.81 14.26 23.00
N GLU A 105 -12.41 13.40 23.84
CA GLU A 105 -13.26 12.29 23.41
C GLU A 105 -14.76 12.61 23.36
N LEU A 106 -15.21 13.75 23.92
CA LEU A 106 -16.64 14.06 24.11
C LEU A 106 -17.16 15.21 23.23
N SER A 107 -16.29 16.05 22.70
CA SER A 107 -16.64 17.17 21.83
C SER A 107 -17.24 16.71 20.51
N ASN A 108 -18.54 16.89 20.34
CA ASN A 108 -19.24 16.56 19.08
C ASN A 108 -18.82 17.47 17.89
N HIS A 109 -18.34 18.69 18.19
CA HIS A 109 -17.91 19.68 17.20
C HIS A 109 -16.63 20.37 17.63
N CYS A 110 -15.89 20.91 16.67
CA CYS A 110 -14.75 21.78 16.94
C CYS A 110 -15.21 23.14 17.51
N GLN A 111 -14.33 23.84 18.22
CA GLN A 111 -14.58 25.19 18.75
C GLN A 111 -15.00 26.20 17.66
N CYS A 112 -14.56 26.01 16.41
CA CYS A 112 -15.01 26.80 15.26
C CYS A 112 -16.37 26.35 14.67
N SER A 113 -17.11 25.48 15.38
CA SER A 113 -18.34 24.84 14.90
C SER A 113 -18.15 24.05 13.60
N GLY A 114 -16.96 23.48 13.42
CA GLY A 114 -16.65 22.54 12.33
C GLY A 114 -16.93 21.10 12.74
N LYS A 115 -17.21 20.24 11.74
CA LYS A 115 -17.39 18.80 11.95
C LYS A 115 -16.03 18.11 12.03
N TRP A 116 -15.92 17.13 12.92
CA TRP A 116 -14.79 16.21 12.97
C TRP A 116 -14.87 15.20 11.82
N VAL A 117 -13.79 15.08 11.05
CA VAL A 117 -13.66 14.15 9.94
C VAL A 117 -12.44 13.27 10.13
N ASN A 118 -12.47 12.09 9.51
CA ASN A 118 -11.37 11.14 9.53
C ASN A 118 -10.10 11.75 8.93
N THR A 119 -8.97 11.41 9.53
CA THR A 119 -7.63 11.71 8.97
C THR A 119 -7.22 10.66 7.95
N VAL A 120 -7.66 9.41 8.13
CA VAL A 120 -7.46 8.29 7.21
C VAL A 120 -8.69 8.15 6.30
N ASP A 121 -8.47 8.27 4.99
CA ASP A 121 -9.54 8.16 4.00
C ASP A 121 -10.00 6.71 3.83
N MET A 122 -11.29 6.45 4.05
CA MET A 122 -11.91 5.13 3.92
C MET A 122 -11.89 4.61 2.47
N LYS A 123 -11.99 5.48 1.46
CA LYS A 123 -11.89 5.05 0.05
C LYS A 123 -10.48 4.57 -0.28
N GLU A 124 -9.45 5.27 0.19
CA GLU A 124 -8.07 4.83 0.02
C GLU A 124 -7.79 3.52 0.78
N LEU A 125 -8.35 3.36 1.98
CA LEU A 125 -8.26 2.10 2.73
C LEU A 125 -8.92 0.94 1.96
N LYS A 126 -10.12 1.15 1.41
CA LYS A 126 -10.80 0.14 0.57
C LYS A 126 -10.00 -0.24 -0.67
N LYS A 127 -9.32 0.73 -1.31
CA LYS A 127 -8.39 0.42 -2.42
C LYS A 127 -7.27 -0.49 -1.96
N LYS A 128 -6.70 -0.25 -0.78
CA LYS A 128 -5.67 -1.14 -0.20
C LYS A 128 -6.20 -2.54 0.06
N PHE A 129 -7.37 -2.71 0.67
CA PHE A 129 -7.94 -4.05 0.91
C PHE A 129 -8.19 -4.84 -0.37
N ARG A 130 -8.59 -4.17 -1.47
CA ARG A 130 -8.69 -4.83 -2.78
C ARG A 130 -7.35 -5.36 -3.29
N ILE A 131 -6.24 -4.70 -2.98
CA ILE A 131 -4.90 -5.22 -3.33
C ILE A 131 -4.64 -6.52 -2.56
N PHE A 132 -4.93 -6.55 -1.25
CA PHE A 132 -4.81 -7.78 -0.45
C PHE A 132 -5.72 -8.90 -1.00
N ALA A 133 -6.96 -8.61 -1.40
CA ALA A 133 -7.87 -9.59 -2.01
C ALA A 133 -7.27 -10.18 -3.30
N ASN A 134 -6.80 -9.32 -4.20
CA ASN A 134 -6.19 -9.75 -5.46
C ASN A 134 -4.94 -10.60 -5.21
N VAL A 135 -4.10 -10.22 -4.25
CA VAL A 135 -2.89 -10.97 -3.87
C VAL A 135 -3.27 -12.32 -3.27
N SER A 136 -4.31 -12.38 -2.42
CA SER A 136 -4.77 -13.64 -1.85
C SER A 136 -5.31 -14.60 -2.89
N ASP A 137 -6.04 -14.10 -3.88
CA ASP A 137 -6.57 -14.92 -4.98
C ASP A 137 -5.45 -15.36 -5.93
N ALA A 138 -4.46 -14.50 -6.22
CA ALA A 138 -3.36 -14.82 -7.12
C ALA A 138 -2.43 -15.92 -6.57
N TYR A 139 -2.13 -15.89 -5.26
CA TYR A 139 -1.17 -16.81 -4.64
C TYR A 139 -1.81 -17.92 -3.79
N ASN A 140 -3.15 -17.99 -3.76
CA ASN A 140 -3.94 -18.95 -2.97
C ASN A 140 -3.65 -18.85 -1.46
N PHE A 141 -3.74 -17.64 -0.91
CA PHE A 141 -3.65 -17.39 0.53
C PHE A 141 -5.04 -17.42 1.17
N ASP A 142 -5.48 -18.63 1.57
CA ASP A 142 -6.83 -18.88 2.05
C ASP A 142 -7.16 -18.12 3.36
N LEU A 143 -6.21 -18.01 4.30
CA LEU A 143 -6.42 -17.30 5.56
C LEU A 143 -6.52 -15.79 5.31
N LEU A 144 -5.63 -15.25 4.48
CA LEU A 144 -5.68 -13.84 4.10
C LEU A 144 -6.99 -13.52 3.38
N ARG A 145 -7.43 -14.39 2.46
CA ARG A 145 -8.67 -14.23 1.71
C ARG A 145 -9.90 -14.16 2.62
N GLN A 146 -9.97 -15.05 3.61
CA GLN A 146 -11.07 -15.06 4.59
C GLN A 146 -11.12 -13.75 5.37
N LEU A 147 -9.98 -13.27 5.89
CA LEU A 147 -9.91 -12.02 6.64
C LEU A 147 -10.25 -10.80 5.80
N VAL A 148 -9.78 -10.76 4.55
CA VAL A 148 -10.10 -9.66 3.62
C VAL A 148 -11.60 -9.64 3.32
N ALA A 149 -12.26 -10.79 3.21
CA ALA A 149 -13.70 -10.88 2.96
C ALA A 149 -14.55 -10.35 4.13
N GLU A 150 -14.03 -10.36 5.36
CA GLU A 150 -14.74 -9.79 6.53
C GLU A 150 -14.73 -8.25 6.56
N VAL A 151 -13.79 -7.62 5.85
CA VAL A 151 -13.56 -6.16 5.91
C VAL A 151 -13.93 -5.38 4.65
N ILE A 152 -14.18 -6.06 3.52
CA ILE A 152 -14.59 -5.46 2.24
C ILE A 152 -16.10 -5.29 2.16
#